data_AF-A0A8T2KNQ2-F1
#
_entry.id   AF-A0A8T2KNQ2-F1
#
_cell.length_a   1.000
_cell.length_b   1.000
_cell.length_c   1.000
_cell.angle_alpha   90.00
_cell.angle_beta   90.00
_cell.angle_gamma   90.00
#
_symmetry.space_group_name_H-M   'P 1'
#
loop_
_entity.id
_entity.type
_entity.pdbx_description
1 polymer ?
#
loop_
_entity_poly.entity_id
_entity_poly.type
_entity_poly.pdbx_seq_one_letter_code
_entity_poly.pdbx_strand_id
1 'polypeptide(L)'
;MVLSVPQDCVQDLQLRKLVSVSMDGPNVNWKFLEHLQQDHAEEFGSQLIAVGSCGLHTLHNSFKGGFAVWQIDKVLQALHTIFHNTSARREDFTTLTKSSVFPLPFCGHCWIENLPVVSRAIDVWPQIEKYVDAVTNKQFPAPRTASYDYLAVARQDPLIMAKFHIFMAISRIFTPFLTKYQTDEPVLPFISQDLTVLIKSLLKRFIKSEVLRSITPLQLVKLDSTDKTARVPLKNVDRNRPEADVIIQQFEACLSLEAKSESFSSFQPMQTRLDVFLHGHLCKPYPELWTFCKKLLLLSHGQTTVERVFSIPGRRKKKTGEPGTETKEKGCR
;
A
#
# COMPACT_ATOMS: atom_id res chain seq x y z
N MET A 1 18.20 14.49 36.65
CA MET A 1 18.84 13.75 35.54
C MET A 1 18.88 14.73 34.38
N VAL A 2 20.06 15.21 34.00
CA VAL A 2 20.19 16.21 32.93
C VAL A 2 19.79 15.55 31.61
N LEU A 3 18.71 16.05 31.01
CA LEU A 3 18.21 15.61 29.71
C LEU A 3 19.27 15.90 28.65
N SER A 4 20.01 14.89 28.22
CA SER A 4 20.81 14.96 27.00
C SER A 4 19.89 14.73 25.79
N VAL A 5 18.93 15.62 25.58
CA VAL A 5 18.55 15.96 24.20
C VAL A 5 19.81 16.59 23.61
N PRO A 6 20.28 16.24 22.40
CA PRO A 6 21.39 16.96 21.79
C PRO A 6 21.02 18.44 21.83
N GLN A 7 21.68 19.22 22.69
CA GLN A 7 21.32 20.62 22.93
C GLN A 7 21.33 21.38 21.61
N ASP A 8 22.20 20.95 20.69
CA ASP A 8 22.34 21.43 19.33
C ASP A 8 21.06 21.34 18.49
N CYS A 9 20.12 20.45 18.81
CA CYS A 9 18.86 20.27 18.06
C CYS A 9 17.68 21.09 18.60
N VAL A 10 17.79 21.65 19.81
CA VAL A 10 16.70 22.38 20.49
C VAL A 10 17.04 23.85 20.78
N GLN A 11 18.30 24.27 20.59
CA GLN A 11 18.76 25.65 20.82
C GLN A 11 17.94 26.70 20.05
N ASP A 12 17.48 26.37 18.83
CA ASP A 12 16.70 27.28 17.99
C ASP A 12 15.17 27.20 18.22
N LEU A 13 14.70 26.25 19.04
CA LEU A 13 13.28 26.06 19.30
C LEU A 13 12.80 27.02 20.38
N GLN A 14 11.78 27.83 20.05
CA GLN A 14 11.08 28.65 21.05
C GLN A 14 10.18 27.74 21.89
N LEU A 15 10.72 27.16 22.97
CA LEU A 15 10.03 26.18 23.82
C LEU A 15 8.66 26.65 24.33
N ARG A 16 8.52 27.95 24.66
CA ARG A 16 7.23 28.56 25.03
C ARG A 16 6.12 28.41 23.97
N LYS A 17 6.49 28.22 22.69
CA LYS A 17 5.56 28.05 21.57
C LYS A 17 5.39 26.58 21.16
N LEU A 18 5.93 25.64 21.93
CA LEU A 18 5.76 24.22 21.68
C LEU A 18 4.30 23.83 21.90
N VAL A 19 3.69 23.16 20.92
CA VAL A 19 2.27 22.79 20.95
C VAL A 19 2.08 21.35 21.43
N SER A 20 2.89 20.44 20.91
CA SER A 20 2.83 19.01 21.22
C SER A 20 4.15 18.33 20.88
N VAL A 21 4.33 17.11 21.39
CA VAL A 21 5.38 16.19 20.96
C VAL A 21 4.72 14.89 20.53
N SER A 22 5.12 14.38 19.37
CA SER A 22 4.71 13.06 18.88
C SER A 22 5.84 12.06 19.07
N MET A 23 5.50 10.87 19.54
CA MET A 23 6.45 9.80 19.85
C MET A 23 5.76 8.43 19.71
N ASP A 24 6.54 7.37 19.57
CA ASP A 24 6.05 5.99 19.67
C ASP A 24 5.74 5.60 21.13
N GLY A 25 5.22 4.39 21.32
CA GLY A 25 4.65 3.92 22.59
C GLY A 25 5.56 3.33 23.68
N PRO A 26 6.90 3.19 23.56
CA PRO A 26 7.73 2.68 24.66
C PRO A 26 7.61 3.49 25.96
N ASN A 27 7.70 2.82 27.11
CA ASN A 27 7.60 3.46 28.45
C ASN A 27 8.62 4.59 28.66
N VAL A 28 9.79 4.49 28.05
CA VAL A 28 10.83 5.52 28.11
C VAL A 28 10.37 6.85 27.49
N ASN A 29 9.56 6.79 26.42
CA ASN A 29 9.08 7.97 25.72
C ASN A 29 7.91 8.61 26.48
N TRP A 30 7.05 7.79 27.07
CA TRP A 30 6.04 8.28 28.03
C TRP A 30 6.67 8.98 29.22
N LYS A 31 7.73 8.43 29.79
CA LYS A 31 8.49 9.07 30.89
C LYS A 31 9.12 10.39 30.45
N PHE A 32 9.63 10.45 29.22
CA PHE A 32 10.10 11.71 28.65
C PHE A 32 8.98 12.75 28.54
N LEU A 33 7.79 12.38 28.03
CA LEU A 33 6.65 13.30 27.97
C LEU A 33 6.21 13.78 29.34
N GLU A 34 6.19 12.91 30.35
CA GLU A 34 5.88 13.26 31.74
C GLU A 34 6.85 14.32 32.29
N HIS A 35 8.16 14.10 32.14
CA HIS A 35 9.16 15.07 32.58
C HIS A 35 9.07 16.39 31.80
N LEU A 36 8.91 16.32 30.47
CA LEU A 36 8.77 17.52 29.63
C LEU A 36 7.53 18.35 30.03
N GLN A 37 6.42 17.70 30.34
CA GLN A 37 5.21 18.38 30.82
C GLN A 37 5.42 19.06 32.17
N GLN A 38 6.16 18.42 33.07
CA GLN A 38 6.51 19.00 34.37
C GLN A 38 7.39 20.25 34.19
N ASP A 39 8.50 20.11 33.45
CA ASP A 39 9.43 21.22 33.19
C ASP A 39 8.74 22.39 32.49
N HIS A 40 7.90 22.10 31.49
CA HIS A 40 7.15 23.12 30.73
C HIS A 40 6.09 23.84 31.59
N ALA A 41 5.45 23.11 32.52
CA ALA A 41 4.51 23.71 33.47
C ALA A 41 5.22 24.60 34.49
N GLU A 42 6.38 24.18 34.99
CA GLU A 42 7.21 24.95 35.94
C GLU A 42 7.77 26.22 35.28
N GLU A 43 8.25 26.14 34.03
CA GLU A 43 8.88 27.26 33.34
C GLU A 43 7.89 28.25 32.71
N PHE A 44 6.80 27.76 32.12
CA PHE A 44 5.89 28.58 31.31
C PHE A 44 4.45 28.66 31.84
N GLY A 45 4.10 27.92 32.89
CA GLY A 45 2.74 27.89 33.44
C GLY A 45 1.71 27.28 32.49
N SER A 46 2.13 26.42 31.55
CA SER A 46 1.25 25.78 30.57
C SER A 46 1.68 24.34 30.28
N GLN A 47 0.77 23.53 29.75
CA GLN A 47 0.99 22.12 29.39
C GLN A 47 0.87 21.92 27.88
N LEU A 48 1.61 20.94 27.35
CA LEU A 48 1.55 20.57 25.94
C LEU A 48 0.30 19.74 25.65
N ILE A 49 -0.18 19.78 24.41
CA ILE A 49 -1.27 18.92 23.95
C ILE A 49 -0.75 17.48 23.85
N ALA A 50 -1.24 16.60 24.73
CA ALA A 50 -0.94 15.18 24.70
C ALA A 50 -1.82 14.47 23.65
N VAL A 51 -1.21 14.09 22.53
CA VAL A 51 -1.90 13.42 21.40
C VAL A 51 -1.80 11.89 21.44
N GLY A 52 -1.13 11.36 22.46
CA GLY A 52 -0.88 9.94 22.64
C GLY A 52 0.34 9.43 21.88
N SER A 53 0.50 8.10 21.83
CA SER A 53 1.56 7.46 21.05
C SER A 53 1.20 7.39 19.56
N CYS A 54 2.21 7.15 18.74
CA CYS A 54 2.10 7.00 17.30
C CYS A 54 1.01 5.97 16.90
N GLY A 55 -0.09 6.45 16.33
CA GLY A 55 -1.20 5.59 15.88
C GLY A 55 -0.82 4.56 14.83
N LEU A 56 0.21 4.84 14.02
CA LEU A 56 0.73 3.89 13.03
C LEU A 56 1.32 2.64 13.69
N HIS A 57 2.07 2.80 14.78
CA HIS A 57 2.64 1.66 15.51
C HIS A 57 1.55 0.72 16.03
N THR A 58 0.43 1.27 16.53
CA THR A 58 -0.73 0.48 16.93
C THR A 58 -1.28 -0.33 15.76
N LEU A 59 -1.43 0.29 14.58
CA LEU A 59 -1.90 -0.41 13.38
C LEU A 59 -0.93 -1.50 12.92
N HIS A 60 0.39 -1.24 12.90
CA HIS A 60 1.39 -2.25 12.56
C HIS A 60 1.31 -3.46 13.48
N ASN A 61 1.17 -3.23 14.79
CA ASN A 61 1.03 -4.28 15.78
C ASN A 61 -0.30 -5.05 15.65
N SER A 62 -1.41 -4.35 15.40
CA SER A 62 -2.71 -4.99 15.14
C SER A 62 -2.68 -5.85 13.87
N PHE A 63 -2.06 -5.35 12.80
CA PHE A 63 -1.89 -6.09 11.56
C PHE A 63 -1.05 -7.34 11.79
N LYS A 64 0.10 -7.22 12.46
CA LYS A 64 0.95 -8.35 12.89
C LYS A 64 0.14 -9.38 13.69
N GLY A 65 -0.62 -8.92 14.68
CA GLY A 65 -1.48 -9.79 15.51
C GLY A 65 -2.48 -10.58 14.69
N GLY A 66 -3.09 -9.95 13.68
CA GLY A 66 -4.05 -10.60 12.78
C GLY A 66 -3.47 -11.76 11.94
N PHE A 67 -2.15 -11.77 11.71
CA PHE A 67 -1.46 -12.81 10.93
C PHE A 67 -0.61 -13.77 11.77
N ALA A 68 -0.54 -13.59 13.10
CA ALA A 68 0.34 -14.35 13.97
C ALA A 68 0.12 -15.87 13.88
N VAL A 69 -1.14 -16.31 13.73
CA VAL A 69 -1.51 -17.73 13.61
C VAL A 69 -0.93 -18.38 12.35
N TRP A 70 -0.81 -17.63 11.24
CA TRP A 70 -0.32 -18.17 9.98
C TRP A 70 1.20 -18.15 9.86
N GLN A 71 1.91 -17.46 10.78
CA GLN A 71 3.36 -17.28 10.74
C GLN A 71 3.88 -16.84 9.36
N ILE A 72 3.08 -16.04 8.65
CA ILE A 72 3.35 -15.62 7.28
C ILE A 72 4.63 -14.79 7.18
N ASP A 73 5.00 -14.08 8.25
CA ASP A 73 6.27 -13.36 8.38
C ASP A 73 7.47 -14.28 8.25
N LYS A 74 7.40 -15.49 8.83
CA LYS A 74 8.50 -16.46 8.75
C LYS A 74 8.71 -16.91 7.32
N VAL A 75 7.62 -17.16 6.58
CA VAL A 75 7.70 -17.53 5.16
C VAL A 75 8.21 -16.37 4.31
N LEU A 76 7.65 -15.17 4.47
CA LEU A 76 8.07 -13.98 3.70
C LEU A 76 9.53 -13.60 3.98
N GLN A 77 9.98 -13.71 5.23
CA GLN A 77 11.38 -13.49 5.60
C GLN A 77 12.30 -14.59 5.02
N ALA A 78 11.87 -15.85 5.09
CA ALA A 78 12.63 -16.99 4.57
C ALA A 78 12.87 -16.91 3.06
N LEU A 79 11.86 -16.47 2.30
CA LEU A 79 11.95 -16.27 0.84
C LEU A 79 13.15 -15.41 0.43
N HIS A 80 13.39 -14.30 1.12
CA HIS A 80 14.57 -13.47 0.85
C HIS A 80 15.85 -14.08 1.45
N THR A 81 15.77 -14.53 2.70
CA THR A 81 16.93 -14.97 3.49
C THR A 81 17.66 -16.16 2.85
N ILE A 82 16.94 -17.08 2.21
CA ILE A 82 17.54 -18.24 1.55
C ILE A 82 18.45 -17.86 0.37
N PHE A 83 18.24 -16.71 -0.26
CA PHE A 83 19.06 -16.24 -1.39
C PHE A 83 20.00 -15.09 -1.01
N HIS A 84 19.78 -14.47 0.15
CA HIS A 84 20.60 -13.36 0.62
C HIS A 84 22.06 -13.81 0.83
N ASN A 85 23.00 -13.06 0.26
CA ASN A 85 24.44 -13.31 0.33
C ASN A 85 24.87 -14.75 -0.02
N THR A 86 24.12 -15.46 -0.87
CA THR A 86 24.48 -16.83 -1.26
C THR A 86 24.46 -17.01 -2.77
N SER A 87 25.61 -16.84 -3.41
CA SER A 87 25.78 -16.94 -4.87
C SER A 87 25.36 -18.30 -5.42
N ALA A 88 25.83 -19.40 -4.82
CA ALA A 88 25.54 -20.76 -5.27
C ALA A 88 24.02 -21.04 -5.36
N ARG A 89 23.26 -20.72 -4.29
CA ARG A 89 21.79 -20.91 -4.28
C ARG A 89 21.07 -20.05 -5.31
N ARG A 90 21.57 -18.84 -5.58
CA ARG A 90 21.00 -17.96 -6.62
C ARG A 90 21.29 -18.50 -8.02
N GLU A 91 22.47 -19.08 -8.23
CA GLU A 91 22.86 -19.73 -9.48
C GLU A 91 22.02 -20.98 -9.73
N ASP A 92 21.86 -21.86 -8.73
CA ASP A 92 20.99 -23.04 -8.79
C ASP A 92 19.55 -22.65 -9.14
N PHE A 93 19.00 -21.66 -8.42
CA PHE A 93 17.66 -21.15 -8.66
C PHE A 93 17.49 -20.60 -10.09
N THR A 94 18.44 -19.78 -10.55
CA THR A 94 18.39 -19.17 -11.89
C THR A 94 18.51 -20.24 -12.97
N THR A 95 19.41 -21.20 -12.79
CA THR A 95 19.63 -22.31 -13.73
C THR A 95 18.40 -23.19 -13.87
N LEU A 96 17.76 -23.52 -12.74
CA LEU A 96 16.56 -24.35 -12.70
C LEU A 96 15.32 -23.63 -13.25
N THR A 97 15.09 -22.39 -12.81
CA THR A 97 13.82 -21.69 -13.05
C THR A 97 13.85 -20.78 -14.27
N LYS A 98 15.05 -20.50 -14.80
CA LYS A 98 15.31 -19.50 -15.85
C LYS A 98 14.88 -18.07 -15.48
N SER A 99 14.65 -17.81 -14.20
CA SER A 99 14.26 -16.50 -13.67
C SER A 99 15.42 -15.84 -12.93
N SER A 100 15.61 -14.55 -13.16
CA SER A 100 16.50 -13.69 -12.37
C SER A 100 15.73 -12.83 -11.35
N VAL A 101 14.43 -13.09 -11.18
CA VAL A 101 13.55 -12.36 -10.25
C VAL A 101 13.57 -13.06 -8.90
N PHE A 102 14.04 -12.36 -7.87
CA PHE A 102 14.16 -12.87 -6.50
C PHE A 102 13.14 -12.23 -5.53
N PRO A 103 12.85 -12.88 -4.39
CA PRO A 103 12.03 -12.31 -3.33
C PRO A 103 12.61 -11.02 -2.72
N LEU A 104 11.74 -10.16 -2.18
CA LEU A 104 12.12 -8.91 -1.51
C LEU A 104 12.26 -9.10 0.01
N PRO A 105 13.09 -8.29 0.69
CA PRO A 105 13.26 -8.37 2.14
C PRO A 105 11.98 -7.94 2.88
N PHE A 106 11.56 -8.74 3.85
CA PHE A 106 10.43 -8.44 4.74
C PHE A 106 10.85 -7.53 5.90
N CYS A 107 10.09 -6.47 6.17
CA CYS A 107 10.30 -5.59 7.32
C CYS A 107 9.44 -6.01 8.52
N GLY A 108 10.07 -6.49 9.59
CA GLY A 108 9.39 -6.99 10.79
C GLY A 108 8.78 -5.93 11.70
N HIS A 109 9.16 -4.66 11.53
CA HIS A 109 8.64 -3.53 12.31
C HIS A 109 7.53 -2.78 11.53
N CYS A 110 7.66 -2.69 10.20
CA CYS A 110 6.71 -1.99 9.33
C CYS A 110 5.78 -2.96 8.59
N TRP A 111 4.98 -3.75 9.32
CA TRP A 111 4.17 -4.83 8.73
C TRP A 111 3.30 -4.43 7.53
N ILE A 112 2.62 -3.29 7.63
CA ILE A 112 1.66 -2.81 6.65
C ILE A 112 2.36 -2.36 5.34
N GLU A 113 3.65 -2.00 5.40
CA GLU A 113 4.44 -1.59 4.24
C GLU A 113 4.90 -2.77 3.37
N ASN A 114 4.73 -4.02 3.83
CA ASN A 114 5.16 -5.21 3.12
C ASN A 114 4.26 -5.60 1.92
N LEU A 115 3.44 -4.69 1.40
CA LEU A 115 2.64 -4.93 0.19
C LEU A 115 3.52 -5.32 -1.04
N PRO A 116 4.64 -4.63 -1.33
CA PRO A 116 5.52 -5.05 -2.43
C PRO A 116 6.16 -6.43 -2.17
N VAL A 117 6.45 -6.74 -0.90
CA VAL A 117 7.07 -8.02 -0.50
C VAL A 117 6.14 -9.20 -0.78
N VAL A 118 4.88 -9.11 -0.36
CA VAL A 118 3.90 -10.18 -0.64
C VAL A 118 3.54 -10.25 -2.12
N SER A 119 3.48 -9.11 -2.83
CA SER A 119 3.24 -9.11 -4.28
C SER A 119 4.36 -9.87 -4.99
N ARG A 120 5.62 -9.57 -4.66
CA ARG A 120 6.76 -10.30 -5.21
C ARG A 120 6.71 -11.77 -4.81
N ALA A 121 6.33 -12.09 -3.57
CA ALA A 121 6.23 -13.47 -3.10
C ALA A 121 5.23 -14.28 -3.93
N ILE A 122 4.08 -13.70 -4.27
CA ILE A 122 3.08 -14.32 -5.16
C ILE A 122 3.67 -14.57 -6.54
N ASP A 123 4.36 -13.58 -7.13
CA ASP A 123 4.92 -13.68 -8.48
C ASP A 123 6.01 -14.76 -8.59
N VAL A 124 6.83 -14.91 -7.54
CA VAL A 124 7.96 -15.85 -7.52
C VAL A 124 7.62 -17.22 -6.93
N TRP A 125 6.44 -17.38 -6.32
CA TRP A 125 6.07 -18.62 -5.64
C TRP A 125 6.20 -19.87 -6.53
N PRO A 126 5.72 -19.88 -7.79
CA PRO A 126 5.86 -21.04 -8.66
C PRO A 126 7.32 -21.47 -8.91
N GLN A 127 8.25 -20.51 -8.94
CA GLN A 127 9.68 -20.78 -9.07
C GLN A 127 10.28 -21.30 -7.76
N ILE A 128 9.79 -20.81 -6.62
CA ILE A 128 10.15 -21.31 -5.29
C ILE A 128 9.70 -22.76 -5.12
N GLU A 129 8.50 -23.10 -5.56
CA GLU A 129 8.00 -24.49 -5.53
C GLU A 129 8.91 -25.42 -6.31
N LYS A 130 9.27 -25.05 -7.55
CA LYS A 130 10.24 -25.80 -8.37
C LYS A 130 11.59 -25.98 -7.66
N TYR A 131 12.10 -24.93 -7.04
CA TYR A 131 13.36 -24.97 -6.32
C TYR A 131 13.32 -25.90 -5.10
N VAL A 132 12.28 -25.80 -4.28
CA VAL A 132 12.08 -26.69 -3.11
C VAL A 132 11.90 -28.13 -3.56
N ASP A 133 11.15 -28.38 -4.64
CA ASP A 133 10.93 -29.71 -5.19
C ASP A 133 12.26 -30.29 -5.74
N ALA A 134 13.09 -29.50 -6.42
CA ALA A 134 14.39 -29.93 -6.93
C ALA A 134 15.39 -30.27 -5.80
N VAL A 135 15.41 -29.47 -4.74
CA VAL A 135 16.22 -29.74 -3.54
C VAL A 135 15.74 -31.02 -2.85
N THR A 136 14.42 -31.18 -2.70
CA THR A 136 13.80 -32.38 -2.11
C THR A 136 14.14 -33.64 -2.91
N ASN A 137 14.15 -33.53 -4.24
CA ASN A 137 14.54 -34.60 -5.16
C ASN A 137 16.07 -34.78 -5.30
N LYS A 138 16.87 -34.13 -4.43
CA LYS A 138 18.34 -34.22 -4.40
C LYS A 138 19.04 -33.77 -5.68
N GLN A 139 18.40 -32.93 -6.50
CA GLN A 139 19.03 -32.32 -7.66
C GLN A 139 20.03 -31.23 -7.25
N PHE A 140 19.80 -30.59 -6.11
CA PHE A 140 20.67 -29.58 -5.51
C PHE A 140 20.96 -29.91 -4.03
N PRO A 141 22.06 -29.39 -3.45
CA PRO A 141 22.35 -29.56 -2.03
C PRO A 141 21.25 -28.97 -1.14
N ALA A 142 20.78 -29.73 -0.15
CA ALA A 142 19.77 -29.27 0.80
C ALA A 142 20.34 -28.22 1.75
N PRO A 143 19.81 -26.97 1.77
CA PRO A 143 20.25 -25.96 2.71
C PRO A 143 19.85 -26.35 4.14
N ARG A 144 20.84 -26.49 5.03
CA ARG A 144 20.60 -26.77 6.47
C ARG A 144 20.32 -25.47 7.23
N THR A 145 19.26 -24.77 6.85
CA THR A 145 18.92 -23.44 7.37
C THR A 145 17.45 -23.36 7.72
N ALA A 146 17.10 -22.67 8.81
CA ALA A 146 15.71 -22.44 9.20
C ALA A 146 14.87 -21.80 8.08
N SER A 147 15.47 -20.94 7.25
CA SER A 147 14.80 -20.36 6.08
C SER A 147 14.33 -21.43 5.09
N TYR A 148 15.13 -22.47 4.84
CA TYR A 148 14.71 -23.55 3.95
C TYR A 148 13.60 -24.38 4.60
N ASP A 149 13.70 -24.68 5.90
CA ASP A 149 12.69 -25.45 6.62
C ASP A 149 11.32 -24.77 6.57
N TYR A 150 11.25 -23.45 6.75
CA TYR A 150 10.01 -22.69 6.58
C TYR A 150 9.44 -22.77 5.17
N LEU A 151 10.27 -22.73 4.13
CA LEU A 151 9.82 -22.86 2.74
C LEU A 151 9.35 -24.27 2.42
N ALA A 152 10.03 -25.30 2.92
CA ALA A 152 9.64 -26.69 2.76
C ALA A 152 8.27 -26.97 3.41
N VAL A 153 8.04 -26.45 4.61
CA VAL A 153 6.73 -26.54 5.29
C VAL A 153 5.66 -25.76 4.52
N ALA A 154 5.96 -24.52 4.10
CA ALA A 154 5.00 -23.70 3.36
C ALA A 154 4.65 -24.28 1.98
N ARG A 155 5.58 -24.98 1.33
CA ARG A 155 5.34 -25.71 0.07
C ARG A 155 4.26 -26.80 0.22
N GLN A 156 4.17 -27.42 1.39
CA GLN A 156 3.18 -28.46 1.69
C GLN A 156 1.83 -27.89 2.15
N ASP A 157 1.73 -26.59 2.39
CA ASP A 157 0.49 -25.95 2.82
C ASP A 157 -0.40 -25.63 1.60
N PRO A 158 -1.54 -26.32 1.43
CA PRO A 158 -2.41 -26.08 0.28
C PRO A 158 -3.06 -24.69 0.29
N LEU A 159 -2.99 -23.96 1.40
CA LEU A 159 -3.58 -22.63 1.56
C LEU A 159 -2.55 -21.50 1.47
N ILE A 160 -1.27 -21.78 1.22
CA ILE A 160 -0.22 -20.75 1.27
C ILE A 160 -0.49 -19.57 0.31
N MET A 161 -0.90 -19.86 -0.92
CA MET A 161 -1.26 -18.82 -1.90
C MET A 161 -2.48 -18.03 -1.44
N ALA A 162 -3.49 -18.69 -0.87
CA ALA A 162 -4.64 -17.99 -0.29
C ALA A 162 -4.22 -17.07 0.85
N LYS A 163 -3.31 -17.51 1.74
CA LYS A 163 -2.76 -16.69 2.82
C LYS A 163 -2.01 -15.46 2.27
N PHE A 164 -1.19 -15.61 1.23
CA PHE A 164 -0.53 -14.48 0.56
C PHE A 164 -1.52 -13.51 -0.06
N HIS A 165 -2.54 -14.00 -0.76
CA HIS A 165 -3.58 -13.13 -1.34
C HIS A 165 -4.40 -12.42 -0.27
N ILE A 166 -4.71 -13.06 0.86
CA ILE A 166 -5.38 -12.41 1.99
C ILE A 166 -4.47 -11.34 2.59
N PHE A 167 -3.18 -11.63 2.81
CA PHE A 167 -2.22 -10.64 3.28
C PHE A 167 -2.16 -9.44 2.35
N MET A 168 -1.97 -9.66 1.04
CA MET A 168 -1.96 -8.60 0.03
C MET A 168 -3.25 -7.79 0.02
N ALA A 169 -4.41 -8.46 0.08
CA ALA A 169 -5.70 -7.80 0.07
C ALA A 169 -5.94 -6.96 1.33
N ILE A 170 -5.47 -7.40 2.49
CA ILE A 170 -5.55 -6.62 3.73
C ILE A 170 -4.55 -5.47 3.66
N SER A 171 -3.28 -5.68 3.30
CA SER A 171 -2.28 -4.62 3.16
C SER A 171 -2.74 -3.48 2.25
N ARG A 172 -3.38 -3.79 1.11
CA ARG A 172 -3.95 -2.80 0.18
C ARG A 172 -5.00 -1.89 0.82
N ILE A 173 -5.78 -2.40 1.78
CA ILE A 173 -6.78 -1.58 2.49
C ILE A 173 -6.11 -0.50 3.34
N PHE A 174 -4.93 -0.79 3.89
CA PHE A 174 -4.20 0.16 4.72
C PHE A 174 -3.34 1.15 3.92
N THR A 175 -3.01 0.87 2.65
CA THR A 175 -2.13 1.73 1.84
C THR A 175 -2.57 3.20 1.79
N PRO A 176 -3.85 3.54 1.56
CA PRO A 176 -4.28 4.95 1.57
C PRO A 176 -4.13 5.60 2.95
N PHE A 177 -4.35 4.84 4.02
CA PHE A 177 -4.16 5.31 5.38
C PHE A 177 -2.67 5.58 5.65
N LEU A 178 -1.79 4.62 5.40
CA LEU A 178 -0.34 4.82 5.55
C LEU A 178 0.15 6.04 4.78
N THR A 179 -0.21 6.13 3.50
CA THR A 179 0.25 7.21 2.61
C THR A 179 -0.18 8.58 3.14
N LYS A 180 -1.35 8.68 3.78
CA LYS A 180 -1.83 9.94 4.37
C LYS A 180 -1.11 10.27 5.68
N TYR A 181 -0.90 9.29 6.55
CA TYR A 181 -0.36 9.48 7.90
C TYR A 181 1.16 9.39 8.01
N GLN A 182 1.87 9.11 6.90
CA GLN A 182 3.34 9.17 6.79
C GLN A 182 3.81 10.45 6.08
N THR A 183 3.07 11.55 6.21
CA THR A 183 3.41 12.86 5.64
C THR A 183 3.62 13.88 6.75
N ASP A 184 4.29 14.99 6.44
CA ASP A 184 4.48 16.12 7.35
C ASP A 184 3.25 17.04 7.43
N GLU A 185 2.17 16.71 6.71
CA GLU A 185 0.93 17.47 6.73
C GLU A 185 0.19 17.31 8.08
N PRO A 186 -0.54 18.33 8.56
CA PRO A 186 -1.25 18.30 9.83
C PRO A 186 -2.53 17.42 9.75
N VAL A 187 -2.35 16.12 9.57
CA VAL A 187 -3.44 15.16 9.30
C VAL A 187 -4.07 14.56 10.56
N LEU A 188 -3.48 14.81 11.74
CA LEU A 188 -3.96 14.29 13.03
C LEU A 188 -5.46 14.54 13.29
N PRO A 189 -6.04 15.72 12.98
CA PRO A 189 -7.48 15.97 13.20
C PRO A 189 -8.41 14.99 12.46
N PHE A 190 -7.92 14.33 11.40
CA PHE A 190 -8.72 13.43 10.58
C PHE A 190 -8.64 11.95 11.02
N ILE A 191 -7.80 11.63 12.01
CA ILE A 191 -7.45 10.24 12.36
C ILE A 191 -8.65 9.39 12.78
N SER A 192 -9.56 9.95 13.58
CA SER A 192 -10.76 9.23 14.05
C SER A 192 -11.67 8.84 12.88
N GLN A 193 -11.89 9.76 11.95
CA GLN A 193 -12.75 9.54 10.79
C GLN A 193 -12.10 8.54 9.82
N ASP A 194 -10.80 8.69 9.54
CA ASP A 194 -10.10 7.81 8.62
C ASP A 194 -9.94 6.38 9.17
N LEU A 195 -9.70 6.23 10.48
CA LEU A 195 -9.71 4.92 11.15
C LEU A 195 -11.08 4.27 11.06
N THR A 196 -12.16 5.03 11.21
CA THR A 196 -13.53 4.52 11.04
C THR A 196 -13.74 3.98 9.64
N VAL A 197 -13.30 4.71 8.61
CA VAL A 197 -13.39 4.27 7.20
C VAL A 197 -12.55 3.02 6.96
N LEU A 198 -11.33 2.98 7.50
CA LEU A 198 -10.41 1.85 7.39
C LEU A 198 -11.02 0.57 8.02
N ILE A 199 -11.49 0.66 9.25
CA ILE A 199 -12.08 -0.46 9.99
C ILE A 199 -13.36 -0.94 9.28
N LYS A 200 -14.26 -0.02 8.87
CA LYS A 200 -15.45 -0.39 8.07
C LYS A 200 -15.07 -1.11 6.78
N SER A 201 -13.98 -0.69 6.13
CA SER A 201 -13.47 -1.32 4.90
C SER A 201 -12.91 -2.72 5.11
N LEU A 202 -12.40 -3.03 6.30
CA LEU A 202 -12.02 -4.39 6.69
C LEU A 202 -13.23 -5.23 7.05
N LEU A 203 -14.11 -4.70 7.91
CA LEU A 203 -15.26 -5.42 8.45
C LEU A 203 -16.30 -5.77 7.38
N LYS A 204 -16.47 -4.97 6.34
CA LYS A 204 -17.46 -5.24 5.27
C LYS A 204 -17.27 -6.59 4.56
N ARG A 205 -16.11 -7.23 4.71
CA ARG A 205 -15.83 -8.58 4.18
C ARG A 205 -16.65 -9.66 4.87
N PHE A 206 -16.99 -9.44 6.14
CA PHE A 206 -17.64 -10.46 6.98
C PHE A 206 -18.79 -9.92 7.85
N ILE A 207 -18.96 -8.61 7.98
CA ILE A 207 -20.05 -7.96 8.70
C ILE A 207 -21.05 -7.38 7.69
N LYS A 208 -22.35 -7.54 7.97
CA LYS A 208 -23.42 -7.09 7.09
C LYS A 208 -23.41 -5.56 6.93
N SER A 209 -23.76 -5.10 5.73
CA SER A 209 -23.68 -3.69 5.35
C SER A 209 -24.60 -2.78 6.19
N GLU A 210 -25.76 -3.28 6.58
CA GLU A 210 -26.76 -2.60 7.40
C GLU A 210 -26.23 -2.27 8.81
N VAL A 211 -25.40 -3.15 9.37
CA VAL A 211 -24.74 -2.92 10.66
C VAL A 211 -23.68 -1.82 10.51
N LEU A 212 -22.89 -1.85 9.44
CA LEU A 212 -21.80 -0.88 9.24
C LEU A 212 -22.29 0.52 8.84
N ARG A 213 -23.48 0.64 8.23
CA ARG A 213 -24.08 1.93 7.85
C ARG A 213 -24.58 2.72 9.05
N SER A 214 -25.18 2.04 10.04
CA SER A 214 -25.78 2.68 11.22
C SER A 214 -24.80 2.89 12.37
N ILE A 215 -23.62 2.24 12.34
CA ILE A 215 -22.67 2.25 13.45
C ILE A 215 -21.88 3.57 13.54
N THR A 216 -21.88 4.15 14.73
CA THR A 216 -21.03 5.29 15.13
C THR A 216 -19.60 4.83 15.47
N PRO A 217 -18.60 5.73 15.48
CA PRO A 217 -17.23 5.36 15.88
C PRO A 217 -17.12 4.70 17.26
N LEU A 218 -17.87 5.20 18.26
CA LEU A 218 -17.89 4.62 19.61
C LEU A 218 -18.49 3.22 19.65
N GLN A 219 -19.56 2.98 18.87
CA GLN A 219 -20.15 1.65 18.75
C GLN A 219 -19.25 0.70 17.96
N LEU A 220 -18.48 1.21 16.98
CA LEU A 220 -17.56 0.43 16.17
C LEU A 220 -16.45 -0.21 17.03
N VAL A 221 -15.94 0.52 18.01
CA VAL A 221 -14.95 0.01 18.98
C VAL A 221 -15.51 -1.12 19.84
N LYS A 222 -16.83 -1.13 20.08
CA LYS A 222 -17.53 -2.12 20.90
C LYS A 222 -18.21 -3.22 20.08
N LEU A 223 -18.02 -3.23 18.76
CA LEU A 223 -18.67 -4.20 17.89
C LEU A 223 -18.10 -5.59 18.16
N ASP A 224 -18.97 -6.50 18.59
CA ASP A 224 -18.61 -7.92 18.66
C ASP A 224 -18.61 -8.53 17.25
N SER A 225 -17.41 -8.66 16.68
CA SER A 225 -17.22 -9.31 15.38
C SER A 225 -17.48 -10.82 15.38
N THR A 226 -17.72 -11.42 16.54
CA THR A 226 -18.04 -12.86 16.69
C THR A 226 -19.53 -13.16 16.60
N ASP A 227 -20.39 -12.15 16.74
CA ASP A 227 -21.83 -12.30 16.63
C ASP A 227 -22.24 -12.77 15.23
N LYS A 228 -22.82 -13.97 15.19
CA LYS A 228 -23.28 -14.61 13.95
C LYS A 228 -24.42 -13.84 13.28
N THR A 229 -25.22 -13.08 14.04
CA THR A 229 -26.33 -12.30 13.50
C THR A 229 -25.84 -11.08 12.71
N ALA A 230 -24.69 -10.52 13.09
CA ALA A 230 -24.03 -9.41 12.43
C ALA A 230 -23.16 -9.84 11.24
N ARG A 231 -22.90 -11.15 11.08
CA ARG A 231 -22.04 -11.69 10.02
C ARG A 231 -22.79 -11.93 8.71
N VAL A 232 -22.10 -11.74 7.59
CA VAL A 232 -22.59 -12.21 6.28
C VAL A 232 -22.55 -13.75 6.24
N PRO A 233 -23.49 -14.41 5.55
CA PRO A 233 -23.42 -15.86 5.34
C PRO A 233 -22.10 -16.27 4.71
N LEU A 234 -21.54 -17.44 5.07
CA LEU A 234 -20.23 -17.89 4.60
C LEU A 234 -20.11 -17.88 3.06
N LYS A 235 -21.20 -18.24 2.36
CA LYS A 235 -21.31 -18.20 0.89
C LYS A 235 -21.15 -16.80 0.27
N ASN A 236 -21.28 -15.76 1.09
CA ASN A 236 -21.20 -14.35 0.72
C ASN A 236 -19.98 -13.66 1.34
N VAL A 237 -19.11 -14.39 2.06
CA VAL A 237 -17.82 -13.86 2.55
C VAL A 237 -16.89 -13.76 1.34
N ASP A 238 -16.68 -12.52 0.90
CA ASP A 238 -15.80 -12.02 -0.18
C ASP A 238 -15.09 -13.09 -1.05
N ARG A 239 -15.83 -13.64 -2.03
CA ARG A 239 -15.27 -13.94 -3.36
C ARG A 239 -15.00 -12.57 -3.99
N ASN A 240 -13.73 -12.22 -4.21
CA ASN A 240 -13.26 -11.02 -4.90
C ASN A 240 -14.36 -10.02 -5.29
N ARG A 241 -14.67 -9.06 -4.42
CA ARG A 241 -15.38 -7.80 -4.73
C ARG A 241 -16.42 -7.93 -5.87
N PRO A 242 -17.69 -8.23 -5.57
CA PRO A 242 -18.74 -8.37 -6.60
C PRO A 242 -18.88 -7.16 -7.52
N GLU A 243 -18.51 -5.95 -7.08
CA GLU A 243 -18.45 -4.75 -7.93
C GLU A 243 -17.43 -4.88 -9.07
N ALA A 244 -16.25 -5.47 -8.82
CA ALA A 244 -15.22 -5.66 -9.83
C ALA A 244 -15.60 -6.76 -10.81
N ASP A 245 -16.16 -7.87 -10.32
CA ASP A 245 -16.69 -8.95 -11.16
C ASP A 245 -17.85 -8.44 -12.04
N VAL A 246 -18.75 -7.61 -11.49
CA VAL A 246 -19.83 -6.96 -12.26
C VAL A 246 -19.27 -5.98 -13.29
N ILE A 247 -18.24 -5.19 -12.94
CA ILE A 247 -17.58 -4.29 -13.91
C ILE A 247 -16.92 -5.09 -15.02
N ILE A 248 -16.21 -6.18 -14.70
CA ILE A 248 -15.56 -7.05 -15.69
C ILE A 248 -16.61 -7.72 -16.59
N GLN A 249 -17.67 -8.28 -16.01
CA GLN A 249 -18.77 -8.88 -16.75
C GLN A 249 -19.47 -7.87 -17.67
N GLN A 250 -19.74 -6.66 -17.17
CA GLN A 250 -20.32 -5.58 -17.99
C GLN A 250 -19.37 -5.11 -19.08
N PHE A 251 -18.07 -5.07 -18.80
CA PHE A 251 -17.05 -4.71 -19.79
C PHE A 251 -16.95 -5.77 -20.90
N GLU A 252 -16.90 -7.05 -20.55
CA GLU A 252 -16.91 -8.16 -21.51
C GLU A 252 -18.18 -8.19 -22.35
N ALA A 253 -19.35 -7.94 -21.74
CA ALA A 253 -20.62 -7.81 -22.44
C ALA A 253 -20.62 -6.60 -23.39
N CYS A 254 -20.11 -5.45 -22.94
CA CYS A 254 -19.96 -4.25 -23.77
C CYS A 254 -19.02 -4.51 -24.95
N LEU A 255 -17.89 -5.19 -24.76
CA LEU A 255 -16.97 -5.54 -25.86
C LEU A 255 -17.60 -6.50 -26.87
N SER A 256 -18.46 -7.40 -26.38
CA SER A 256 -19.09 -8.42 -27.21
C SER A 256 -20.27 -7.90 -28.01
N LEU A 257 -21.01 -6.91 -27.47
CA LEU A 257 -22.28 -6.39 -28.01
C LEU A 257 -22.16 -4.96 -28.56
N GLU A 258 -21.75 -4.00 -27.73
CA GLU A 258 -21.74 -2.58 -28.09
C GLU A 258 -20.51 -2.18 -28.90
N ALA A 259 -19.32 -2.69 -28.55
CA ALA A 259 -18.06 -2.29 -29.20
C ALA A 259 -17.96 -2.76 -30.67
N LYS A 260 -18.83 -3.68 -31.08
CA LYS A 260 -18.95 -4.15 -32.47
C LYS A 260 -19.98 -3.36 -33.29
N SER A 261 -20.72 -2.45 -32.64
CA SER A 261 -21.69 -1.62 -33.34
C SER A 261 -21.00 -0.63 -34.27
N GLU A 262 -21.74 -0.21 -35.30
CA GLU A 262 -21.27 0.77 -36.27
C GLU A 262 -20.89 2.10 -35.60
N SER A 263 -21.61 2.50 -34.54
CA SER A 263 -21.35 3.76 -33.81
C SER A 263 -19.96 3.80 -33.16
N PHE A 264 -19.45 2.66 -32.67
CA PHE A 264 -18.08 2.56 -32.13
C PHE A 264 -17.04 2.54 -33.25
N SER A 265 -17.33 1.88 -34.37
CA SER A 265 -16.41 1.81 -35.52
C SER A 265 -16.30 3.14 -36.27
N SER A 266 -17.39 3.90 -36.30
CA SER A 266 -17.49 5.20 -36.96
C SER A 266 -17.26 6.38 -36.01
N PHE A 267 -16.86 6.14 -34.76
CA PHE A 267 -16.67 7.20 -33.77
C PHE A 267 -15.59 8.20 -34.22
N GLN A 268 -15.96 9.48 -34.26
CA GLN A 268 -15.07 10.58 -34.62
C GLN A 268 -14.82 11.48 -33.39
N PRO A 269 -13.62 11.44 -32.78
CA PRO A 269 -13.30 12.23 -31.58
C PRO A 269 -13.41 13.75 -31.81
N MET A 270 -13.27 14.20 -33.06
CA MET A 270 -13.36 15.62 -33.43
C MET A 270 -14.80 16.12 -33.58
N GLN A 271 -15.78 15.22 -33.66
CA GLN A 271 -17.20 15.56 -33.81
C GLN A 271 -17.96 15.36 -32.50
N THR A 272 -17.63 14.32 -31.74
CA THR A 272 -18.27 14.00 -30.46
C THR A 272 -17.22 13.73 -29.40
N ARG A 273 -17.33 14.40 -28.25
CA ARG A 273 -16.43 14.14 -27.13
C ARG A 273 -16.59 12.71 -26.61
N LEU A 274 -15.47 12.09 -26.26
CA LEU A 274 -15.41 10.70 -25.80
C LEU A 274 -16.29 10.45 -24.56
N ASP A 275 -16.33 11.37 -23.59
CA ASP A 275 -17.14 11.23 -22.39
C ASP A 275 -18.65 11.26 -22.70
N VAL A 276 -19.07 12.12 -23.63
CA VAL A 276 -20.47 12.18 -24.10
C VAL A 276 -20.84 10.91 -24.88
N PHE A 277 -19.94 10.45 -25.75
CA PHE A 277 -20.13 9.23 -26.53
C PHE A 277 -20.26 7.99 -25.63
N LEU A 278 -19.33 7.82 -24.68
CA LEU A 278 -19.36 6.70 -23.73
C LEU A 278 -20.54 6.80 -22.75
N HIS A 279 -20.95 7.99 -22.33
CA HIS A 279 -22.15 8.16 -21.51
C HIS A 279 -23.39 7.61 -22.24
N GLY A 280 -23.54 7.94 -23.53
CA GLY A 280 -24.67 7.51 -24.35
C GLY A 280 -24.82 5.99 -24.45
N HIS A 281 -23.70 5.27 -24.49
CA HIS A 281 -23.68 3.81 -24.68
C HIS A 281 -23.55 3.03 -23.38
N LEU A 282 -22.94 3.59 -22.31
CA LEU A 282 -22.65 2.84 -21.10
C LEU A 282 -23.59 3.17 -19.93
N CYS A 283 -24.12 4.40 -19.84
CA CYS A 283 -24.80 4.86 -18.62
C CYS A 283 -26.04 4.06 -18.23
N LYS A 284 -26.79 3.54 -19.22
CA LYS A 284 -28.01 2.76 -19.00
C LYS A 284 -27.78 1.24 -18.98
N PRO A 285 -27.10 0.63 -19.98
CA PRO A 285 -26.93 -0.81 -20.01
C PRO A 285 -25.84 -1.30 -19.03
N TYR A 286 -24.86 -0.46 -18.69
CA TYR A 286 -23.71 -0.85 -17.87
C TYR A 286 -23.39 0.20 -16.79
N PRO A 287 -24.26 0.40 -15.78
CA PRO A 287 -24.15 1.51 -14.84
C PRO A 287 -22.91 1.46 -13.93
N GLU A 288 -22.45 0.27 -13.54
CA GLU A 288 -21.24 0.06 -12.74
C GLU A 288 -19.99 0.32 -13.59
N LEU A 289 -19.95 -0.19 -14.82
CA LEU A 289 -18.89 0.12 -15.78
C LEU A 289 -18.84 1.63 -16.08
N TRP A 290 -19.98 2.28 -16.28
CA TRP A 290 -20.03 3.73 -16.49
C TRP A 290 -19.52 4.51 -15.28
N THR A 291 -19.85 4.06 -14.07
CA THR A 291 -19.33 4.66 -12.83
C THR A 291 -17.82 4.52 -12.72
N PHE A 292 -17.27 3.39 -13.17
CA PHE A 292 -15.83 3.18 -13.29
C PHE A 292 -15.21 4.08 -14.37
N CYS A 293 -15.77 4.11 -15.58
CA CYS A 293 -15.32 4.97 -16.68
C CYS A 293 -15.36 6.45 -16.28
N LYS A 294 -16.38 6.92 -15.55
CA LYS A 294 -16.44 8.28 -15.03
C LYS A 294 -15.25 8.61 -14.13
N LYS A 295 -14.88 7.70 -13.23
CA LYS A 295 -13.69 7.89 -12.37
C LYS A 295 -12.41 7.92 -13.22
N LEU A 296 -12.29 7.03 -14.20
CA LEU A 296 -11.14 6.98 -15.11
C LEU A 296 -11.02 8.27 -15.95
N LEU A 297 -12.14 8.75 -16.51
CA LEU A 297 -12.21 9.98 -17.31
C LEU A 297 -11.95 11.23 -16.46
N LEU A 298 -12.46 11.28 -15.23
CA LEU A 298 -12.16 12.35 -14.25
C LEU A 298 -10.67 12.36 -13.86
N LEU A 299 -10.07 11.19 -13.64
CA LEU A 299 -8.63 11.07 -13.39
C LEU A 299 -7.81 11.46 -14.62
N SER A 300 -8.29 11.18 -15.83
CA SER A 300 -7.63 11.58 -17.09
C SER A 300 -7.70 13.09 -17.36
N HIS A 301 -8.76 13.77 -16.90
CA HIS A 301 -8.87 15.24 -16.96
C HIS A 301 -8.16 15.95 -15.79
N GLY A 302 -7.67 15.22 -14.79
CA GLY A 302 -6.86 15.73 -13.68
C GLY A 302 -5.35 15.81 -13.95
N GLN A 303 -4.89 15.50 -15.17
CA GLN A 303 -3.47 15.48 -15.55
C GLN A 303 -3.09 16.52 -16.64
N THR A 304 -4.00 17.41 -17.04
CA THR A 304 -3.66 18.57 -17.90
C THR A 304 -2.76 19.62 -17.21
N THR A 305 -2.49 19.48 -15.92
CA THR A 305 -1.48 20.29 -15.19
C THR A 305 -0.08 19.68 -15.28
N VAL A 306 0.05 18.39 -15.59
CA VAL A 306 1.34 17.70 -15.75
C VAL A 306 1.84 17.77 -17.21
N GLU A 307 0.94 17.90 -18.19
CA GLU A 307 1.32 18.07 -19.61
C GLU A 307 1.82 19.48 -19.98
N ARG A 308 1.63 20.49 -19.11
CA ARG A 308 2.19 21.85 -19.33
C ARG A 308 3.65 22.02 -18.91
N VAL A 309 4.27 21.00 -18.31
CA VAL A 309 5.71 21.04 -17.97
C VAL A 309 6.59 20.54 -19.13
N PHE A 310 6.01 20.00 -20.22
CA PHE A 310 6.76 19.51 -21.39
C PHE A 310 6.33 20.11 -22.74
N SER A 311 5.76 21.32 -22.76
CA SER A 311 5.55 22.07 -24.01
C SER A 311 6.44 23.31 -24.06
N ILE A 312 7.48 23.23 -24.89
CA ILE A 312 8.33 24.34 -25.32
C ILE A 312 7.47 25.46 -25.93
N PRO A 313 7.65 26.75 -25.57
CA PRO A 313 7.14 27.84 -26.38
C PRO A 313 8.00 27.97 -27.64
N GLY A 314 7.49 27.48 -28.76
CA GLY A 314 8.05 27.75 -30.07
C GLY A 314 7.62 29.11 -30.63
N ARG A 315 8.58 29.80 -31.26
CA ARG A 315 8.48 30.83 -32.31
C ARG A 315 8.40 32.29 -31.79
N ARG A 316 9.13 33.29 -32.31
CA ARG A 316 9.58 33.57 -33.69
C ARG A 316 10.67 34.68 -33.76
N LYS A 317 11.64 34.51 -34.69
CA LYS A 317 12.37 35.50 -35.55
C LYS A 317 13.19 36.69 -34.98
N LYS A 318 14.51 36.60 -35.28
CA LYS A 318 15.49 37.58 -35.86
C LYS A 318 15.73 38.94 -35.19
N LYS A 319 17.01 39.15 -34.78
CA LYS A 319 17.94 40.18 -35.30
C LYS A 319 19.36 39.92 -34.72
N THR A 320 20.31 39.44 -35.54
CA THR A 320 21.47 40.16 -36.15
C THR A 320 22.71 40.27 -35.24
N GLY A 321 23.85 39.73 -35.70
CA GLY A 321 25.19 40.21 -35.34
C GLY A 321 26.21 39.17 -34.84
N GLU A 322 26.89 38.49 -35.78
CA GLU A 322 28.32 38.08 -35.84
C GLU A 322 29.14 37.46 -34.67
N PRO A 323 30.26 36.74 -34.97
CA PRO A 323 30.75 35.61 -34.18
C PRO A 323 32.11 35.82 -33.47
N GLY A 324 32.41 34.93 -32.53
CA GLY A 324 33.73 34.72 -31.90
C GLY A 324 33.52 34.13 -30.50
N THR A 325 34.16 33.07 -30.03
CA THR A 325 35.43 32.42 -30.38
C THR A 325 35.42 31.03 -29.73
N GLU A 326 36.05 30.05 -30.39
CA GLU A 326 36.33 28.71 -29.86
C GLU A 326 37.21 28.73 -28.61
N THR A 327 36.99 27.76 -27.70
CA THR A 327 38.04 27.02 -26.96
C THR A 327 37.34 25.85 -26.25
N LYS A 328 37.53 24.57 -26.68
CA LYS A 328 38.50 23.59 -26.13
C LYS A 328 38.43 23.48 -24.59
N GLU A 329 38.31 22.35 -23.90
CA GLU A 329 38.57 20.92 -24.17
C GLU A 329 38.32 20.15 -22.85
N LYS A 330 38.19 18.80 -22.91
CA LYS A 330 38.37 17.79 -21.84
C LYS A 330 37.19 17.59 -20.87
N GLY A 331 36.79 16.37 -20.51
CA GLY A 331 37.43 15.07 -20.67
C GLY A 331 37.16 14.24 -19.41
N CYS A 332 36.55 13.08 -19.62
CA CYS A 332 36.17 12.02 -18.68
C CYS A 332 37.07 11.82 -17.44
N ARG A 333 36.44 11.60 -16.28
CA ARG A 333 36.70 10.46 -15.38
C ARG A 333 35.42 10.11 -14.62
#